data_AF-A0A9Q3DZE6-F1
#
_entry.id   AF-A0A9Q3DZE6-F1
#
_cell.length_a   1.000
_cell.length_b   1.000
_cell.length_c   1.000
_cell.angle_alpha   90.00
_cell.angle_beta   90.00
_cell.angle_gamma   90.00
#
_symmetry.space_group_name_H-M   'P 1'
#
loop_
_entity.id
_entity.type
_entity.pdbx_description
1 polymer ?
#
loop_
_entity_poly.entity_id
_entity_poly.type
_entity_poly.pdbx_seq_one_letter_code
_entity_poly.pdbx_strand_id
1 'polypeptide(L)'
;MITKDYPAGFENTKEALQTHVKLLWGPIAQHAVPLSPDPTELKEFYQQFSNTDQIEFAISNEGPPLVPVDTIKTLHKACQKRTKIGKHFLNLSDFSIRYLCSYLSGLGICTWAPNLLEPADSLYNEACHISALKTFRQLAVGGTYQFMNINL
;
A
#
# COMPACT_ATOMS: atom_id res chain seq x y z
N MET A 1 -13.72 -2.35 29.26
CA MET A 1 -12.87 -1.67 28.26
C MET A 1 -11.44 -2.11 28.51
N ILE A 2 -10.84 -2.87 27.60
CA ILE A 2 -9.40 -3.17 27.68
C ILE A 2 -8.71 -1.88 27.25
N THR A 3 -8.22 -1.09 28.21
CA THR A 3 -7.16 -0.11 27.93
C THR A 3 -5.95 -0.94 27.50
N LYS A 4 -5.80 -1.12 26.19
CA LYS A 4 -4.65 -1.82 25.63
C LYS A 4 -3.40 -1.01 25.96
N ASP A 5 -2.44 -1.69 26.56
CA ASP A 5 -1.14 -1.17 26.97
C ASP A 5 -0.29 -0.98 25.71
N TYR A 6 -0.58 0.08 24.95
CA TYR A 6 0.13 0.39 23.72
C TYR A 6 1.41 1.18 24.02
N PRO A 7 2.50 0.94 23.28
CA PRO A 7 3.73 1.70 23.45
C PRO A 7 3.54 3.19 23.12
N ALA A 8 4.39 4.04 23.70
CA ALA A 8 4.39 5.47 23.43
C ALA A 8 4.55 5.75 21.92
N GLY A 9 3.69 6.61 21.37
CA GLY A 9 3.67 6.94 19.94
C GLY A 9 2.81 6.02 19.06
N PHE A 10 2.15 4.99 19.63
CA PHE A 10 1.25 4.09 18.90
C PHE A 10 0.21 4.82 18.06
N GLU A 11 -0.47 5.83 18.62
CA GLU A 11 -1.51 6.56 17.89
C GLU A 11 -0.96 7.29 16.66
N ASN A 12 0.23 7.88 16.75
CA ASN A 12 0.89 8.53 15.61
C ASN A 12 1.22 7.51 14.51
N THR A 13 1.79 6.35 14.89
CA THR A 13 2.12 5.29 13.94
C THR A 13 0.87 4.70 13.28
N LYS A 14 -0.21 4.55 14.05
CA LYS A 14 -1.52 4.12 13.55
C LYS A 14 -2.11 5.13 12.56
N GLU A 15 -2.09 6.42 12.88
CA GLU A 15 -2.54 7.48 11.96
C GLU A 15 -1.70 7.53 10.68
N ALA A 16 -0.39 7.34 10.79
CA ALA A 16 0.52 7.29 9.65
C ALA A 16 0.24 6.08 8.75
N LEU A 17 0.01 4.89 9.32
CA LEU A 17 -0.37 3.70 8.58
C LEU A 17 -1.73 3.89 7.88
N GLN A 18 -2.72 4.48 8.55
CA GLN A 18 -4.01 4.80 7.93
C GLN A 18 -3.86 5.80 6.77
N THR A 19 -2.95 6.76 6.91
CA THR A 19 -2.61 7.71 5.84
C THR A 19 -1.93 7.01 4.67
N HIS A 20 -1.06 6.04 4.95
CA HIS A 20 -0.41 5.21 3.94
C HIS A 20 -1.41 4.33 3.17
N VAL A 21 -2.35 3.68 3.86
CA VAL A 21 -3.42 2.89 3.20
C VAL A 21 -4.27 3.78 2.29
N LYS A 22 -4.63 4.99 2.73
CA LYS A 22 -5.36 5.96 1.89
C LYS A 22 -4.55 6.41 0.68
N LEU A 23 -3.24 6.56 0.85
CA LEU A 23 -2.31 6.88 -0.25
C LEU A 23 -2.34 5.79 -1.32
N LEU A 24 -2.24 4.51 -0.93
CA LEU A 24 -2.25 3.38 -1.86
C LEU A 24 -3.59 3.24 -2.58
N TRP A 25 -4.69 3.31 -1.84
CA TRP A 25 -6.03 3.02 -2.38
C TRP A 25 -6.54 4.09 -3.35
N GLY A 26 -6.01 5.32 -3.27
CA GLY A 26 -6.35 6.41 -4.20
C GLY A 26 -7.56 7.32 -3.90
N PRO A 27 -8.50 7.06 -2.95
CA PRO A 27 -9.49 8.06 -2.56
C PRO A 27 -8.85 9.10 -1.64
N ILE A 28 -8.44 10.21 -2.24
CA ILE A 28 -7.84 11.36 -1.56
C ILE A 28 -8.93 12.30 -1.00
N ALA A 29 -10.14 12.26 -1.56
CA ALA A 29 -11.26 13.09 -1.16
C ALA A 29 -12.02 12.50 0.04
N GLN A 30 -12.42 13.37 0.97
CA GLN A 30 -13.32 13.04 2.07
C GLN A 30 -14.64 12.53 1.46
N HIS A 31 -15.02 11.28 1.75
CA HIS A 31 -16.20 10.56 1.21
C HIS A 31 -16.06 9.86 -0.15
N ALA A 32 -14.87 9.74 -0.72
CA ALA A 32 -14.70 8.88 -1.90
C ALA A 32 -14.85 7.40 -1.49
N VAL A 33 -15.70 6.68 -2.23
CA VAL A 33 -15.89 5.23 -2.08
C VAL A 33 -14.59 4.53 -2.52
N PRO A 34 -14.02 3.62 -1.72
CA PRO A 34 -12.86 2.86 -2.13
C PRO A 34 -13.15 2.05 -3.40
N LEU A 35 -12.21 2.04 -4.33
CA LEU A 35 -12.36 1.27 -5.57
C LEU A 35 -12.29 -0.22 -5.24
N SER A 36 -13.14 -1.00 -5.90
CA SER A 36 -13.00 -2.46 -5.96
C SER A 36 -11.88 -2.83 -6.93
N PRO A 37 -11.18 -3.95 -6.69
CA PRO A 37 -10.17 -4.44 -7.62
C PRO A 37 -10.80 -4.82 -8.97
N ASP A 38 -10.03 -4.65 -10.05
CA ASP A 38 -10.47 -5.03 -11.39
C ASP A 38 -10.54 -6.58 -11.50
N PRO A 39 -11.66 -7.16 -11.99
CA PRO A 39 -11.80 -8.61 -12.10
C PRO A 39 -10.73 -9.29 -12.96
N THR A 40 -10.20 -8.59 -13.96
CA THR A 40 -9.13 -9.08 -14.84
C THR A 40 -7.81 -9.11 -14.10
N GLU A 41 -7.48 -8.02 -13.39
CA GLU A 41 -6.27 -7.93 -12.55
C GLU A 41 -6.30 -8.99 -11.44
N LEU A 42 -7.46 -9.24 -10.83
CA LEU A 42 -7.63 -10.35 -9.85
C LEU A 42 -7.39 -11.72 -10.47
N LYS A 43 -7.95 -11.97 -11.65
CA LYS A 43 -7.80 -13.26 -12.33
C LYS A 43 -6.32 -13.54 -12.65
N GLU A 44 -5.60 -12.54 -13.16
CA GLU A 44 -4.17 -12.64 -13.44
C GLU A 44 -3.37 -12.89 -12.15
N PHE A 45 -3.68 -12.17 -11.07
CA PHE A 45 -3.06 -12.39 -9.77
C PHE A 45 -3.24 -13.83 -9.26
N TYR A 46 -4.46 -14.38 -9.33
CA TYR A 46 -4.74 -15.75 -8.89
C TYR A 46 -4.17 -16.83 -9.80
N GLN A 47 -3.84 -16.52 -11.06
CA GLN A 47 -3.09 -17.43 -11.92
C GLN A 47 -1.61 -17.52 -11.52
N GLN A 48 -1.11 -16.47 -10.86
CA GLN A 48 0.28 -16.33 -10.52
C GLN A 48 0.62 -16.84 -9.12
N PHE A 49 -0.25 -16.57 -8.15
CA PHE A 49 -0.05 -16.94 -6.76
C PHE A 49 -1.11 -17.93 -6.30
N SER A 50 -0.68 -18.96 -5.58
CA SER A 50 -1.56 -19.95 -4.95
C SER A 50 -1.49 -19.92 -3.42
N ASN A 51 -0.50 -19.25 -2.84
CA ASN A 51 -0.32 -19.11 -1.39
C ASN A 51 0.55 -17.89 -1.04
N THR A 52 0.53 -17.51 0.24
CA THR A 52 1.24 -16.34 0.76
C THR A 52 2.76 -16.48 0.71
N ASP A 53 3.30 -17.70 0.82
CA ASP A 53 4.76 -17.92 0.75
C ASP A 53 5.31 -17.53 -0.63
N GLN A 54 4.56 -17.78 -1.71
CA GLN A 54 4.94 -17.36 -3.06
C GLN A 54 4.96 -15.83 -3.19
N ILE A 55 4.03 -15.13 -2.52
CA ILE A 55 3.98 -13.67 -2.47
C ILE A 55 5.23 -13.15 -1.75
N GLU A 56 5.53 -13.71 -0.57
CA GLU A 56 6.72 -13.34 0.21
C GLU A 56 8.02 -13.64 -0.53
N PHE A 57 8.06 -14.74 -1.27
CA PHE A 57 9.19 -15.10 -2.11
C PHE A 57 9.38 -14.11 -3.27
N ALA A 58 8.29 -13.71 -3.95
CA ALA A 58 8.36 -12.76 -5.07
C ALA A 58 8.90 -11.39 -4.65
N ILE A 59 8.51 -10.90 -3.46
CA ILE A 59 8.98 -9.61 -2.93
C ILE A 59 10.40 -9.68 -2.35
N SER A 60 10.82 -10.86 -1.87
CA SER A 60 12.13 -11.04 -1.24
C SER A 60 13.25 -11.25 -2.25
N ASN A 61 12.96 -11.79 -3.43
CA ASN A 61 13.99 -12.29 -4.36
C ASN A 61 14.39 -11.33 -5.50
N GLU A 62 14.06 -10.04 -5.45
CA GLU A 62 14.39 -9.06 -6.52
C GLU A 62 14.16 -9.61 -7.94
N GLY A 63 13.11 -10.43 -8.09
CA GLY A 63 12.74 -11.03 -9.37
C GLY A 63 12.33 -9.95 -10.38
N PRO A 64 12.30 -10.29 -11.69
CA PRO A 64 11.82 -9.34 -12.68
C PRO A 64 10.38 -8.91 -12.35
N PRO A 65 10.03 -7.64 -12.62
CA PRO A 65 8.67 -7.15 -12.40
C PRO A 65 7.67 -8.00 -13.18
N LEU A 66 6.54 -8.32 -12.53
CA LEU A 66 5.49 -9.17 -13.09
C LEU A 66 4.61 -8.41 -14.07
N VAL A 67 4.42 -7.12 -13.80
CA VAL A 67 3.79 -6.16 -14.71
C VAL A 67 4.72 -4.96 -14.89
N PRO A 68 4.76 -4.32 -16.06
CA PRO A 68 5.59 -3.13 -16.26
C PRO A 68 5.23 -1.99 -15.30
N VAL A 69 6.22 -1.25 -14.78
CA VAL A 69 6.02 -0.19 -13.78
C VAL A 69 5.12 0.95 -14.29
N ASP A 70 5.12 1.21 -15.60
CA ASP A 70 4.28 2.22 -16.26
C ASP A 70 2.80 1.81 -16.34
N THR A 71 2.47 0.54 -16.09
CA THR A 71 1.08 0.06 -15.97
C THR A 71 0.46 0.29 -14.59
N ILE A 72 1.27 0.67 -13.60
CA ILE A 72 0.81 0.92 -12.23
C ILE A 72 -0.08 2.18 -12.20
N LYS A 73 -1.36 1.96 -11.87
CA LYS A 73 -2.38 3.02 -11.73
C LYS A 73 -2.42 3.59 -10.31
N THR A 74 -1.97 2.80 -9.34
CA THR A 74 -1.77 3.24 -7.96
C THR A 74 -0.90 4.49 -7.92
N LEU A 75 -1.28 5.49 -7.10
CA LEU A 75 -0.58 6.77 -6.98
C LEU A 75 -0.57 7.67 -8.23
N HIS A 76 -1.16 7.27 -9.37
CA HIS A 76 -1.10 8.05 -10.61
C HIS A 76 -1.63 9.49 -10.44
N LYS A 77 -2.67 9.68 -9.60
CA LYS A 77 -3.17 11.02 -9.22
C LYS A 77 -2.35 11.69 -8.11
N ALA A 78 -1.77 10.90 -7.20
CA ALA A 78 -1.00 11.42 -6.06
C ALA A 78 0.39 11.96 -6.47
N CYS A 79 0.97 11.44 -7.56
CA CYS A 79 2.26 11.86 -8.11
C CYS A 79 2.19 13.18 -8.89
N GLN A 80 1.01 13.60 -9.33
CA GLN A 80 0.87 14.77 -10.20
C GLN A 80 0.93 16.12 -9.45
N LYS A 81 0.71 16.14 -8.12
CA LYS A 81 0.76 17.33 -7.24
C LYS A 81 1.11 16.92 -5.80
N ARG A 82 1.63 17.83 -4.96
CA ARG A 82 1.64 17.63 -3.49
C ARG A 82 0.22 17.29 -3.05
N THR A 83 0.00 16.08 -2.56
CA THR A 83 -1.35 15.55 -2.41
C THR A 83 -1.82 15.67 -0.97
N LYS A 84 -2.97 16.31 -0.79
CA LYS A 84 -3.64 16.42 0.51
C LYS A 84 -4.39 15.12 0.80
N ILE A 85 -3.88 14.28 1.70
CA ILE A 85 -4.52 13.05 2.13
C ILE A 85 -5.19 13.31 3.49
N GLY A 86 -6.51 13.53 3.46
CA GLY A 86 -7.26 13.93 4.65
C GLY A 86 -6.77 15.27 5.21
N LYS A 87 -6.22 15.26 6.43
CA LYS A 87 -5.67 16.46 7.09
C LYS A 87 -4.20 16.74 6.73
N HIS A 88 -3.51 15.79 6.11
CA HIS A 88 -2.07 15.86 5.91
C HIS A 88 -1.70 16.14 4.45
N PHE A 89 -0.62 16.87 4.23
CA PHE A 89 -0.01 16.99 2.90
C PHE A 89 1.15 16.01 2.84
N LEU A 90 1.08 15.06 1.92
CA LEU A 90 2.13 14.06 1.77
C LEU A 90 3.02 14.46 0.59
N ASN A 91 4.28 14.77 0.90
CA ASN A 91 5.30 15.06 -0.10
C ASN A 91 6.09 13.79 -0.37
N LEU A 92 5.62 12.98 -1.32
CA LEU A 92 6.36 11.79 -1.73
C LEU A 92 7.62 12.20 -2.50
N SER A 93 8.76 11.64 -2.10
CA SER A 93 9.97 11.73 -2.91
C SER A 93 9.82 10.87 -4.18
N ASP A 94 10.59 11.18 -5.23
CA ASP A 94 10.66 10.34 -6.43
C ASP A 94 11.07 8.89 -6.07
N PHE A 95 11.96 8.74 -5.09
CA PHE A 95 12.33 7.44 -4.53
C PHE A 95 11.12 6.70 -3.94
N SER A 96 10.31 7.37 -3.13
CA SER A 96 9.12 6.76 -2.50
C SER A 96 8.12 6.28 -3.56
N ILE A 97 7.91 7.08 -4.62
CA ILE A 97 7.03 6.74 -5.74
C ILE A 97 7.57 5.51 -6.48
N ARG A 98 8.83 5.55 -6.90
CA ARG A 98 9.47 4.44 -7.61
C ARG A 98 9.46 3.16 -6.77
N TYR A 99 9.78 3.26 -5.48
CA TYR A 99 9.77 2.11 -4.58
C TYR A 99 8.36 1.49 -4.51
N LEU A 100 7.33 2.29 -4.33
CA LEU A 100 5.94 1.82 -4.31
C LEU A 100 5.55 1.17 -5.64
N CYS A 101 5.79 1.83 -6.77
CA CYS A 101 5.42 1.29 -8.07
C CYS A 101 6.21 0.01 -8.40
N SER A 102 7.51 -0.04 -8.11
CA SER A 102 8.32 -1.25 -8.28
C SER A 102 7.84 -2.40 -7.39
N TYR A 103 7.44 -2.11 -6.15
CA TYR A 103 6.93 -3.12 -5.23
C TYR A 103 5.62 -3.73 -5.73
N LEU A 104 4.69 -2.90 -6.19
CA LEU A 104 3.40 -3.36 -6.74
C LEU A 104 3.59 -4.08 -8.08
N SER A 105 4.53 -3.60 -8.89
CA SER A 105 4.95 -4.21 -10.15
C SER A 105 5.52 -5.62 -9.95
N GLY A 106 6.32 -5.82 -8.89
CA GLY A 106 6.80 -7.13 -8.45
C GLY A 106 5.73 -8.06 -7.87
N LEU A 107 4.51 -7.56 -7.64
CA LEU A 107 3.33 -8.33 -7.22
C LEU A 107 2.29 -8.50 -8.33
N GLY A 108 2.47 -7.89 -9.48
CA GLY A 108 1.45 -7.89 -10.55
C GLY A 108 0.22 -7.03 -10.23
N ILE A 109 0.31 -6.12 -9.24
CA ILE A 109 -0.83 -5.32 -8.78
C ILE A 109 -0.78 -3.94 -9.45
N CYS A 110 -1.57 -3.73 -10.51
CA CYS A 110 -1.64 -2.42 -11.17
C CYS A 110 -2.40 -1.39 -10.32
N THR A 111 -3.54 -1.81 -9.74
CA THR A 111 -4.36 -0.99 -8.85
C THR A 111 -4.43 -1.62 -7.46
N TRP A 112 -3.88 -0.94 -6.45
CA TRP A 112 -3.96 -1.41 -5.06
C TRP A 112 -5.36 -1.15 -4.52
N ALA A 113 -6.14 -2.21 -4.34
CA ALA A 113 -7.53 -2.13 -3.93
C ALA A 113 -7.98 -3.42 -3.21
N PRO A 114 -7.93 -3.50 -1.88
CA PRO A 114 -8.42 -4.66 -1.12
C PRO A 114 -9.82 -5.11 -1.55
N ASN A 115 -10.01 -6.42 -1.69
CA ASN A 115 -11.27 -7.01 -2.07
C ASN A 115 -12.20 -7.12 -0.86
N LEU A 116 -13.13 -6.17 -0.74
CA LEU A 116 -14.13 -6.14 0.34
C LEU A 116 -15.20 -7.23 0.26
N LEU A 117 -15.26 -7.97 -0.85
CA LEU A 117 -16.20 -9.09 -1.03
C LEU A 117 -15.62 -10.43 -0.58
N GLU A 118 -14.32 -10.48 -0.35
CA GLU A 118 -13.62 -11.66 0.13
C GLU A 118 -13.25 -11.54 1.62
N PRO A 119 -13.01 -12.67 2.31
CA PRO A 119 -12.45 -12.67 3.65
C PRO A 119 -11.14 -11.88 3.75
N ALA A 120 -10.83 -11.35 4.93
CA ALA A 120 -9.62 -10.57 5.17
C ALA A 120 -8.32 -11.38 4.96
N ASP A 121 -8.40 -12.70 5.18
CA ASP A 121 -7.34 -13.68 4.99
C ASP A 121 -7.33 -14.31 3.57
N SER A 122 -8.10 -13.76 2.63
CA SER A 122 -8.00 -14.17 1.22
C SER A 122 -6.62 -13.84 0.67
N LEU A 123 -6.15 -14.64 -0.28
CA LEU A 123 -4.79 -14.52 -0.80
C LEU A 123 -4.48 -13.12 -1.37
N TYR A 124 -5.42 -12.52 -2.10
CA TYR A 124 -5.26 -11.17 -2.62
C TYR A 124 -5.31 -10.09 -1.52
N ASN A 125 -6.15 -10.28 -0.51
CA ASN A 125 -6.21 -9.36 0.64
C ASN A 125 -4.94 -9.44 1.49
N GLU A 126 -4.33 -10.62 1.65
CA GLU A 126 -3.02 -10.76 2.28
C GLU A 126 -1.91 -10.10 1.44
N ALA A 127 -1.95 -10.20 0.11
CA ALA A 127 -1.03 -9.46 -0.76
C ALA A 127 -1.14 -7.95 -0.53
N CYS A 128 -2.35 -7.43 -0.44
CA CYS A 128 -2.61 -6.03 -0.12
C CYS A 128 -2.08 -5.67 1.28
N HIS A 129 -2.34 -6.51 2.28
CA HIS A 129 -1.88 -6.31 3.65
C HIS A 129 -0.35 -6.29 3.75
N ILE A 130 0.33 -7.28 3.17
CA ILE A 130 1.80 -7.38 3.14
C ILE A 130 2.39 -6.17 2.43
N SER A 131 1.88 -5.82 1.26
CA SER A 131 2.38 -4.67 0.48
C SER A 131 2.21 -3.36 1.24
N ALA A 132 1.07 -3.11 1.87
CA ALA A 132 0.86 -1.92 2.69
C ALA A 132 1.84 -1.86 3.87
N LEU A 133 2.07 -2.97 4.58
CA LEU A 133 2.99 -2.97 5.72
C LEU A 133 4.46 -2.80 5.30
N LYS A 134 4.90 -3.53 4.28
CA LYS A 134 6.29 -3.51 3.81
C LYS A 134 6.65 -2.15 3.25
N THR A 135 5.78 -1.59 2.42
CA THR A 135 6.01 -0.27 1.84
C THR A 135 5.86 0.87 2.85
N PHE A 136 4.92 0.78 3.80
CA PHE A 136 4.85 1.72 4.91
C PHE A 136 6.16 1.75 5.70
N ARG A 137 6.68 0.59 6.11
CA ARG A 137 7.94 0.49 6.87
C ARG A 137 9.10 1.14 6.11
N GLN A 138 9.25 0.83 4.82
CA GLN A 138 10.33 1.41 4.01
C GLN A 138 10.21 2.94 3.92
N LEU A 139 9.01 3.45 3.63
CA LEU A 139 8.78 4.88 3.50
C LEU A 139 8.91 5.62 4.83
N ALA A 140 8.54 4.97 5.93
CA ALA A 140 8.68 5.51 7.28
C ALA A 140 10.16 5.66 7.67
N VAL A 141 10.98 4.62 7.45
CA VAL A 141 12.44 4.70 7.64
C VAL A 141 13.04 5.78 6.72
N GLY A 142 12.52 5.94 5.50
CA GLY A 142 12.87 7.02 4.59
C GLY A 142 12.38 8.42 4.98
N GLY A 143 11.77 8.59 6.16
CA GLY A 143 11.33 9.89 6.67
C GLY A 143 10.04 10.44 6.07
N THR A 144 9.32 9.67 5.24
CA THR A 144 8.09 10.11 4.56
C THR A 144 7.02 10.60 5.54
N TYR A 145 6.99 10.02 6.75
CA TYR A 145 6.00 10.28 7.80
C TYR A 145 6.56 11.09 8.98
N GLN A 146 7.74 11.70 8.86
CA GLN A 146 8.39 12.42 9.98
C GLN A 146 7.51 13.55 10.54
N PHE A 147 6.72 14.21 9.68
CA PHE A 147 5.78 15.26 10.07
C PHE A 147 4.64 14.77 10.99
N MET A 148 4.43 13.45 11.10
CA MET A 148 3.43 12.82 11.97
C MET A 148 4.00 12.39 13.32
N ASN A 149 5.29 12.66 13.61
CA ASN A 149 5.95 12.28 14.86
C ASN A 149 5.82 10.77 15.18
N ILE A 150 5.96 9.93 14.16
CA ILE A 150 5.98 8.47 14.35
C ILE A 150 7.25 8.06 15.11
N ASN A 151 7.11 7.07 15.97
CA ASN A 151 8.22 6.43 16.66
C ASN A 151 8.52 5.11 15.94
N LEU A 152 9.72 4.99 15.37
CA LEU A 152 10.16 3.85 14.57
C LEU A 152 11.14 2.96 15.33
#